data_AF-A0A6L7T6P4-F1
#
_entry.id   AF-A0A6L7T6P4-F1
#
_cell.length_a   1.000
_cell.length_b   1.000
_cell.length_c   1.000
_cell.angle_alpha   90.00
_cell.angle_beta   90.00
_cell.angle_gamma   90.00
#
_symmetry.space_group_name_H-M   'P 1'
#
loop_
_entity.id
_entity.type
_entity.pdbx_description
1 polymer ?
#
loop_
_entity_poly.entity_id
_entity_poly.type
_entity_poly.pdbx_seq_one_letter_code
_entity_poly.pdbx_strand_id
1 'polypeptide(L)'
;MVAFVFLALVLQITVGSVKPVLGHYPEGVGYRAFQFPDHLVPVIDGDLKDWEVVGDSYAILTGQFHDLINPEVETSDSDDFAVRLMVGWNKAENRLYIAAQVRDDIHQIDRPPGSTTVIWEDDAMELFIDADHSGGQFANFTELSYEERIQRNGVEANHFVLAGPPPDEDFFVNFSAAAWYALSDGPYTEAAVEFIGVLGGEGVTNYEVMLVPFDRVNINAAFQSEEHILWENEILGFNVEFNDFDVYSALFDAKWSLSGQHNSYRFSDRFADLILMPLEGTFTVVESISWGRLKASLHTERYHRGVSE
;
A
#
# COMPACT_ATOMS: atom_id res chain seq x y z
N MET A 1 -7.42 -65.85 -38.63
CA MET A 1 -6.18 -65.17 -38.22
C MET A 1 -6.56 -63.74 -37.87
N VAL A 2 -6.73 -63.45 -36.58
CA VAL A 2 -7.26 -62.17 -36.08
C VAL A 2 -6.08 -61.28 -35.72
N ALA A 3 -5.99 -60.10 -36.34
CA ALA A 3 -4.95 -59.11 -36.06
C ALA A 3 -5.41 -58.21 -34.91
N PHE A 4 -4.68 -58.23 -33.80
CA PHE A 4 -4.82 -57.26 -32.72
C PHE A 4 -3.97 -56.03 -33.03
N VAL A 5 -4.60 -54.86 -33.13
CA VAL A 5 -3.93 -53.56 -33.18
C VAL A 5 -3.82 -53.05 -31.74
N PHE A 6 -2.60 -52.98 -31.23
CA PHE A 6 -2.32 -52.31 -29.96
C PHE A 6 -2.16 -50.81 -30.23
N LEU A 7 -3.09 -50.00 -29.72
CA LEU A 7 -2.97 -48.55 -29.68
C LEU A 7 -2.22 -48.18 -28.39
N ALA A 8 -0.96 -47.77 -28.51
CA ALA A 8 -0.20 -47.24 -27.38
C ALA A 8 -0.60 -45.78 -27.14
N LEU A 9 -1.26 -45.52 -26.01
CA LEU A 9 -1.55 -44.17 -25.53
C LEU A 9 -0.27 -43.60 -24.91
N VAL A 10 0.38 -42.66 -25.59
CA VAL A 10 1.52 -41.92 -25.03
C VAL A 10 0.96 -40.80 -24.17
N LEU A 11 1.05 -40.98 -22.85
CA LEU A 11 0.77 -39.93 -21.87
C LEU A 11 1.95 -38.95 -21.87
N GLN A 12 1.81 -37.82 -22.57
CA GLN A 12 2.76 -36.71 -22.45
C GLN A 12 2.55 -36.06 -21.08
N ILE A 13 3.47 -36.33 -20.15
CA ILE A 13 3.63 -35.55 -18.94
C ILE A 13 4.34 -34.26 -19.37
N THR A 14 3.55 -33.20 -19.60
CA THR A 14 4.07 -31.84 -19.65
C THR A 14 4.54 -31.48 -18.25
N VAL A 15 5.83 -31.66 -17.99
CA VAL A 15 6.49 -30.97 -16.89
C VAL A 15 6.48 -29.50 -17.29
N GLY A 16 5.51 -28.75 -16.77
CA GLY A 16 5.52 -27.30 -16.87
C GLY A 16 6.81 -26.81 -16.21
N SER A 17 7.71 -26.24 -17.00
CA SER A 17 8.77 -25.40 -16.44
C SER A 17 8.06 -24.26 -15.74
N VAL A 18 7.98 -24.31 -14.42
CA VAL A 18 7.69 -23.13 -13.60
C VAL A 18 8.83 -22.19 -13.91
N LYS A 19 8.60 -21.21 -14.80
CA LYS A 19 9.50 -20.07 -14.86
C LYS A 19 9.48 -19.52 -13.44
N PRO A 20 10.63 -19.23 -12.81
CA PRO A 20 10.59 -18.34 -11.66
C PRO A 20 9.80 -17.12 -12.16
N VAL A 21 8.69 -16.80 -11.50
CA VAL A 21 8.17 -15.45 -11.55
C VAL A 21 9.39 -14.62 -11.19
N LEU A 22 9.86 -13.78 -12.11
CA LEU A 22 10.87 -12.78 -11.78
C LEU A 22 10.15 -11.87 -10.79
N GLY A 23 10.22 -12.23 -9.51
CA GLY A 23 9.48 -11.58 -8.46
C GLY A 23 9.95 -10.15 -8.34
N HIS A 24 9.00 -9.29 -8.01
CA HIS A 24 9.23 -7.94 -7.51
C HIS A 24 10.20 -7.94 -6.31
N TYR A 25 10.61 -6.75 -5.89
CA TYR A 25 11.65 -6.56 -4.88
C TYR A 25 11.05 -6.32 -3.49
N PRO A 26 11.65 -6.83 -2.41
CA PRO A 26 12.84 -7.70 -2.39
C PRO A 26 12.53 -9.14 -2.83
N GLU A 27 13.49 -9.80 -3.49
CA GLU A 27 13.30 -11.15 -4.02
C GLU A 27 12.90 -12.14 -2.91
N GLY A 28 11.81 -12.87 -3.12
CA GLY A 28 11.31 -13.89 -2.19
C GLY A 28 10.58 -13.34 -0.96
N VAL A 29 10.32 -12.03 -0.91
CA VAL A 29 9.51 -11.38 0.13
C VAL A 29 8.13 -11.05 -0.44
N GLY A 30 7.10 -11.48 0.27
CA GLY A 30 5.71 -11.13 -0.03
C GLY A 30 5.03 -10.53 1.20
N TYR A 31 4.47 -9.34 1.03
CA TYR A 31 3.68 -8.65 2.05
C TYR A 31 2.23 -9.13 1.97
N ARG A 32 1.49 -9.03 3.08
CA ARG A 32 0.13 -9.59 3.16
C ARG A 32 -0.89 -8.47 3.34
N ALA A 33 -1.89 -8.44 2.48
CA ALA A 33 -3.08 -7.61 2.66
C ALA A 33 -4.15 -8.38 3.42
N PHE A 34 -4.66 -7.80 4.51
CA PHE A 34 -5.75 -8.38 5.32
C PHE A 34 -7.09 -8.28 4.60
N GLN A 35 -7.85 -9.37 4.48
CA GLN A 35 -9.21 -9.28 3.94
C GLN A 35 -10.20 -8.84 5.02
N PHE A 36 -10.74 -7.64 4.89
CA PHE A 36 -11.79 -7.14 5.76
C PHE A 36 -13.11 -7.88 5.50
N PRO A 37 -13.82 -8.34 6.54
CA PRO A 37 -15.23 -8.66 6.44
C PRO A 37 -16.04 -7.43 6.01
N ASP A 38 -17.11 -7.60 5.23
CA ASP A 38 -17.91 -6.51 4.67
C ASP A 38 -18.46 -5.49 5.69
N HIS A 39 -18.58 -5.88 6.96
CA HIS A 39 -19.11 -5.04 8.03
C HIS A 39 -18.02 -4.39 8.90
N LEU A 40 -16.74 -4.57 8.54
CA LEU A 40 -15.57 -4.06 9.24
C LEU A 40 -14.58 -3.37 8.28
N VAL A 41 -15.01 -3.00 7.06
CA VAL A 41 -14.19 -2.13 6.21
C VAL A 41 -13.94 -0.80 6.94
N PRO A 42 -12.71 -0.25 6.88
CA PRO A 42 -12.37 0.96 7.62
C PRO A 42 -13.06 2.18 7.02
N VAL A 43 -13.40 3.15 7.86
CA VAL A 43 -13.76 4.51 7.43
C VAL A 43 -12.47 5.30 7.23
N ILE A 44 -12.37 6.05 6.12
CA ILE A 44 -11.19 6.85 5.81
C ILE A 44 -11.35 8.24 6.43
N ASP A 45 -10.83 8.43 7.65
CA ASP A 45 -10.99 9.67 8.41
C ASP A 45 -9.73 10.14 9.20
N GLY A 46 -8.64 9.37 9.11
CA GLY A 46 -7.36 9.61 9.80
C GLY A 46 -7.27 8.93 11.17
N ASP A 47 -8.37 8.36 11.70
CA ASP A 47 -8.41 7.65 12.97
C ASP A 47 -8.26 6.14 12.77
N LEU A 48 -7.06 5.62 13.04
CA LEU A 48 -6.71 4.22 12.76
C LEU A 48 -7.38 3.17 13.67
N LYS A 49 -8.43 3.52 14.44
CA LYS A 49 -9.13 2.56 15.32
C LYS A 49 -9.76 1.39 14.58
N ASP A 50 -10.28 1.60 13.39
CA ASP A 50 -10.90 0.53 12.58
C ASP A 50 -9.86 -0.51 12.15
N TRP A 51 -8.58 -0.13 12.13
CA TRP A 51 -7.46 -1.01 11.81
C TRP A 51 -6.99 -1.89 12.98
N GLU A 52 -7.53 -1.73 14.20
CA GLU A 52 -7.19 -2.59 15.34
C GLU A 52 -7.51 -4.08 15.11
N VAL A 53 -8.42 -4.39 14.18
CA VAL A 53 -8.74 -5.77 13.75
C VAL A 53 -7.59 -6.41 12.95
N VAL A 54 -6.75 -5.60 12.32
CA VAL A 54 -5.59 -6.06 11.54
C VAL A 54 -4.50 -6.48 12.51
N GLY A 55 -4.37 -7.79 12.70
CA GLY A 55 -3.42 -8.37 13.65
C GLY A 55 -1.96 -8.07 13.29
N ASP A 56 -1.08 -8.06 14.30
CA ASP A 56 0.34 -7.69 14.16
C ASP A 56 1.11 -8.46 13.08
N SER A 57 0.66 -9.66 12.72
CA SER A 57 1.28 -10.45 11.65
C SER A 57 1.09 -9.85 10.24
N TYR A 58 0.14 -8.93 10.08
CA TYR A 58 -0.11 -8.18 8.85
C TYR A 58 0.54 -6.79 8.85
N ALA A 59 0.99 -6.31 10.01
CA ALA A 59 1.67 -5.02 10.09
C ALA A 59 3.08 -5.11 9.48
N ILE A 60 3.43 -4.08 8.73
CA ILE A 60 4.75 -3.88 8.14
C ILE A 60 5.42 -2.75 8.92
N LEU A 61 6.52 -3.05 9.60
CA LEU A 61 7.20 -2.11 10.50
C LEU A 61 8.46 -1.52 9.87
N THR A 62 9.02 -0.45 10.44
CA THR A 62 10.23 0.24 9.97
C THR A 62 11.35 -0.70 9.54
N GLY A 63 11.60 -1.78 10.31
CA GLY A 63 12.65 -2.75 10.00
C GLY A 63 12.48 -3.55 8.70
N GLN A 64 11.33 -3.42 8.02
CA GLN A 64 11.04 -4.01 6.71
C GLN A 64 11.15 -3.01 5.56
N PHE A 65 11.41 -1.73 5.86
CA PHE A 65 11.72 -0.70 4.87
C PHE A 65 13.23 -0.58 4.69
N HIS A 66 13.63 0.01 3.57
CA HIS A 66 15.01 0.27 3.21
C HIS A 66 15.21 1.77 3.00
N ASP A 67 16.16 2.38 3.70
CA ASP A 67 16.57 3.75 3.41
C ASP A 67 17.37 3.79 2.10
N LEU A 68 16.83 4.50 1.11
CA LEU A 68 17.44 4.70 -0.20
C LEU A 68 18.55 5.76 -0.18
N ILE A 69 18.65 6.60 0.86
CA ILE A 69 19.67 7.63 0.99
C ILE A 69 20.90 7.10 1.72
N ASN A 70 20.71 6.46 2.89
CA ASN A 70 21.77 5.91 3.72
C ASN A 70 21.62 4.38 3.92
N PRO A 71 21.81 3.56 2.86
CA PRO A 71 21.55 2.11 2.91
C PRO A 71 22.49 1.32 3.85
N GLU A 72 23.52 1.96 4.41
CA GLU A 72 24.45 1.36 5.36
C GLU A 72 24.03 1.55 6.83
N VAL A 73 23.04 2.41 7.10
CA VAL A 73 22.50 2.64 8.45
C VAL A 73 21.46 1.57 8.75
N GLU A 74 21.66 0.81 9.83
CA GLU A 74 20.64 -0.15 10.28
C GLU A 74 19.38 0.62 10.71
N THR A 75 18.21 0.13 10.27
CA THR A 75 16.85 0.68 10.44
C THR A 75 16.34 0.69 11.89
N SER A 76 17.25 0.85 12.85
CA SER A 76 17.06 0.69 14.28
C SER A 76 16.99 2.01 15.06
N ASP A 77 17.20 3.15 14.41
CA ASP A 77 17.04 4.45 15.06
C ASP A 77 15.56 4.84 15.12
N SER A 78 14.85 4.24 16.08
CA SER A 78 13.42 4.50 16.28
C SER A 78 13.11 5.89 16.81
N ASP A 79 14.13 6.70 17.12
CA ASP A 79 13.98 8.06 17.66
C ASP A 79 13.86 9.11 16.54
N ASP A 80 14.41 8.80 15.36
CA ASP A 80 14.38 9.61 14.13
C ASP A 80 13.06 9.38 13.38
N PHE A 81 12.92 8.19 12.80
CA PHE A 81 11.73 7.77 12.07
C PHE A 81 11.17 6.42 12.54
N ALA A 82 9.84 6.28 12.60
CA ALA A 82 9.20 4.98 12.79
C ALA A 82 7.87 4.85 12.04
N VAL A 83 7.64 3.71 11.39
CA VAL A 83 6.42 3.45 10.64
C VAL A 83 5.76 2.12 11.01
N ARG A 84 4.43 2.14 11.05
CA ARG A 84 3.56 0.97 11.01
C ARG A 84 2.60 1.11 9.82
N LEU A 85 2.88 0.36 8.76
CA LEU A 85 2.04 0.24 7.57
C LEU A 85 1.13 -0.98 7.69
N MET A 86 -0.12 -0.83 7.29
CA MET A 86 -1.12 -1.89 7.18
C MET A 86 -1.80 -1.78 5.83
N VAL A 87 -2.02 -2.93 5.22
CA VAL A 87 -2.73 -3.03 3.95
C VAL A 87 -3.87 -4.02 4.14
N GLY A 88 -5.05 -3.65 3.67
CA GLY A 88 -6.20 -4.54 3.65
C GLY A 88 -6.99 -4.40 2.37
N TRP A 89 -7.93 -5.30 2.15
CA TRP A 89 -8.78 -5.31 0.97
C TRP A 89 -10.14 -5.89 1.32
N ASN A 90 -11.15 -5.59 0.51
CA ASN A 90 -12.46 -6.21 0.64
C ASN A 90 -12.94 -6.76 -0.71
N LYS A 91 -13.35 -8.02 -0.69
CA LYS A 91 -13.79 -8.77 -1.87
C LYS A 91 -15.15 -8.32 -2.41
N ALA A 92 -16.07 -7.91 -1.53
CA ALA A 92 -17.42 -7.53 -1.93
C ALA A 92 -17.45 -6.12 -2.55
N GLU A 93 -16.66 -5.20 -2.02
CA GLU A 93 -16.55 -3.81 -2.47
C GLU A 93 -15.50 -3.63 -3.58
N ASN A 94 -14.62 -4.62 -3.78
CA ASN A 94 -13.50 -4.56 -4.73
C ASN A 94 -12.57 -3.36 -4.47
N ARG A 95 -12.20 -3.17 -3.19
CA ARG A 95 -11.39 -2.03 -2.74
C ARG A 95 -10.13 -2.50 -2.02
N LEU A 96 -9.05 -1.76 -2.22
CA LEU A 96 -7.83 -1.80 -1.43
C LEU A 96 -7.87 -0.66 -0.41
N TYR A 97 -7.41 -0.94 0.81
CA TYR A 97 -7.29 0.01 1.90
C TYR A 97 -5.83 0.01 2.36
N ILE A 98 -5.29 1.19 2.63
CA ILE A 98 -3.92 1.38 3.10
C ILE A 98 -3.99 2.33 4.29
N ALA A 99 -3.32 1.98 5.38
CA ALA A 99 -3.10 2.87 6.50
C ALA A 99 -1.65 2.85 6.95
N ALA A 100 -1.12 4.00 7.29
CA ALA A 100 0.21 4.13 7.88
C ALA A 100 0.15 5.05 9.10
N GLN A 101 0.82 4.67 10.17
CA GLN A 101 1.17 5.57 11.27
C GLN A 101 2.67 5.79 11.23
N VAL A 102 3.07 7.04 11.09
CA VAL A 102 4.46 7.48 11.01
C VAL A 102 4.76 8.38 12.20
N ARG A 103 5.81 8.08 12.96
CA ARG A 103 6.41 8.98 13.94
C ARG A 103 7.67 9.56 13.32
N ASP A 104 7.81 10.86 13.46
CA ASP A 104 8.90 11.65 12.90
C ASP A 104 9.38 12.66 13.96
N ASP A 105 10.68 12.93 14.03
CA ASP A 105 11.23 13.93 14.95
C ASP A 105 11.23 15.35 14.34
N ILE A 106 11.15 15.49 13.01
CA ILE A 106 10.94 16.77 12.31
C ILE A 106 9.95 16.61 11.16
N HIS A 107 8.67 16.81 11.46
CA HIS A 107 7.61 16.78 10.43
C HIS A 107 7.60 18.05 9.57
N GLN A 108 8.15 17.96 8.36
CA GLN A 108 8.44 19.00 7.39
C GLN A 108 7.38 19.07 6.29
N ILE A 109 6.58 20.14 6.33
CA ILE A 109 5.57 20.44 5.31
C ILE A 109 5.69 21.93 4.95
N ASP A 110 6.68 22.29 4.13
CA ASP A 110 6.99 23.69 3.80
C ASP A 110 6.93 24.07 2.33
N ARG A 111 6.52 23.14 1.46
CA ARG A 111 6.38 23.46 0.03
C ARG A 111 5.53 24.73 -0.18
N PRO A 112 5.85 25.56 -1.18
CA PRO A 112 5.08 26.77 -1.45
C PRO A 112 3.58 26.49 -1.68
N PRO A 113 2.66 27.30 -1.15
CA PRO A 113 1.25 27.17 -1.50
C PRO A 113 1.00 27.27 -3.01
N GLY A 114 0.20 26.35 -3.54
CA GLY A 114 -0.09 26.17 -4.96
C GLY A 114 0.94 25.31 -5.72
N SER A 115 1.87 24.65 -5.02
CA SER A 115 2.91 23.80 -5.63
C SER A 115 2.64 22.31 -5.47
N THR A 116 1.38 21.87 -5.60
CA THR A 116 0.98 20.46 -5.46
C THR A 116 1.71 19.51 -6.43
N THR A 117 2.24 20.06 -7.53
CA THR A 117 3.09 19.32 -8.47
C THR A 117 4.49 19.02 -7.93
N VAL A 118 4.82 19.34 -6.68
CA VAL A 118 6.04 18.92 -5.98
C VAL A 118 5.71 18.45 -4.56
N ILE A 119 4.50 17.92 -4.35
CA ILE A 119 4.05 17.44 -3.03
C ILE A 119 4.98 16.37 -2.40
N TRP A 120 5.78 15.68 -3.23
CA TRP A 120 6.80 14.73 -2.75
C TRP A 120 8.06 15.41 -2.16
N GLU A 121 8.14 16.74 -2.16
CA GLU A 121 9.19 17.51 -1.48
C GLU A 121 8.83 17.87 -0.02
N ASP A 122 7.63 17.47 0.42
CA ASP A 122 7.21 17.43 1.83
C ASP A 122 7.43 16.02 2.41
N ASP A 123 7.33 15.89 3.74
CA ASP A 123 7.15 14.59 4.38
C ASP A 123 5.84 13.95 3.97
N ALA A 124 5.98 12.86 3.23
CA ALA A 124 4.90 12.33 2.42
C ALA A 124 4.95 10.81 2.36
N MET A 125 3.77 10.22 2.23
CA MET A 125 3.60 8.83 1.83
C MET A 125 3.37 8.78 0.31
N GLU A 126 4.29 8.17 -0.42
CA GLU A 126 4.13 7.81 -1.83
C GLU A 126 3.62 6.36 -1.94
N LEU A 127 2.47 6.17 -2.57
CA LEU A 127 1.82 4.88 -2.76
C LEU A 127 1.84 4.48 -4.24
N PHE A 128 2.33 3.27 -4.52
CA PHE A 128 2.46 2.74 -5.86
C PHE A 128 1.71 1.43 -6.04
N ILE A 129 0.89 1.32 -7.09
CA ILE A 129 0.05 0.16 -7.38
C ILE A 129 0.20 -0.25 -8.85
N ASP A 130 0.47 -1.53 -9.10
CA ASP A 130 0.42 -2.21 -10.40
C ASP A 130 -0.48 -3.44 -10.22
N ALA A 131 -1.76 -3.28 -10.56
CA ALA A 131 -2.80 -4.20 -10.14
C ALA A 131 -2.72 -5.56 -10.85
N ASP A 132 -2.47 -5.59 -12.17
CA ASP A 132 -2.29 -6.83 -12.92
C ASP A 132 -0.88 -7.42 -12.80
N HIS A 133 0.00 -6.78 -12.01
CA HIS A 133 1.38 -7.19 -11.78
C HIS A 133 2.16 -7.31 -13.10
N SER A 134 1.86 -6.43 -14.07
CA SER A 134 2.41 -6.53 -15.42
C SER A 134 3.85 -6.00 -15.54
N GLY A 135 4.28 -5.14 -14.62
CA GLY A 135 5.59 -4.53 -14.60
C GLY A 135 5.79 -3.46 -15.68
N GLY A 136 7.05 -3.09 -15.89
CA GLY A 136 7.47 -2.15 -16.91
C GLY A 136 7.47 -0.68 -16.49
N GLN A 137 7.69 0.19 -17.48
CA GLN A 137 7.71 1.64 -17.28
C GLN A 137 6.29 2.19 -17.38
N PHE A 138 5.83 2.91 -16.35
CA PHE A 138 4.50 3.52 -16.30
C PHE A 138 4.53 5.04 -16.22
N ALA A 139 5.70 5.66 -16.01
CA ALA A 139 5.83 7.12 -15.97
C ALA A 139 7.17 7.61 -16.56
N ASN A 140 7.31 8.94 -16.62
CA ASN A 140 8.55 9.63 -17.01
C ASN A 140 9.14 9.16 -18.37
N PHE A 141 8.29 9.02 -19.39
CA PHE A 141 8.69 8.62 -20.75
C PHE A 141 9.41 9.75 -21.50
N THR A 142 10.71 9.90 -21.24
CA THR A 142 11.55 10.95 -21.84
C THR A 142 11.66 10.91 -23.37
N GLU A 143 11.35 9.76 -23.97
CA GLU A 143 11.40 9.50 -25.41
C GLU A 143 10.13 9.92 -26.16
N LEU A 144 9.03 10.14 -25.44
CA LEU A 144 7.72 10.46 -26.01
C LEU A 144 7.49 11.98 -26.10
N SER A 145 6.61 12.39 -27.02
CA SER A 145 6.13 13.77 -27.05
C SER A 145 5.33 14.10 -25.77
N TYR A 146 5.09 15.38 -25.51
CA TYR A 146 4.29 15.81 -24.35
C TYR A 146 2.89 15.20 -24.36
N GLU A 147 2.21 15.23 -25.50
CA GLU A 147 0.85 14.66 -25.64
C GLU A 147 0.85 13.16 -25.40
N GLU A 148 1.82 12.43 -25.96
CA GLU A 148 1.94 10.99 -25.73
C GLU A 148 2.24 10.66 -24.26
N ARG A 149 3.06 11.47 -23.58
CA ARG A 149 3.33 11.30 -22.14
C ARG A 149 2.07 11.47 -21.29
N ILE A 150 1.25 12.48 -21.57
CA ILE A 150 -0.03 12.68 -20.87
C ILE A 150 -0.92 11.45 -20.99
N GLN A 151 -0.95 10.82 -22.17
CA GLN A 151 -1.79 9.65 -22.43
C GLN A 151 -1.23 8.35 -21.85
N ARG A 152 0.03 8.32 -21.42
CA ARG A 152 0.72 7.09 -20.98
C ARG A 152 1.09 7.09 -19.50
N ASN A 153 1.40 8.25 -18.92
CA ASN A 153 1.78 8.34 -17.52
C ASN A 153 0.64 7.86 -16.62
N GLY A 154 0.92 6.87 -15.78
CA GLY A 154 0.01 6.39 -14.76
C GLY A 154 -1.13 5.52 -15.30
N VAL A 155 -1.02 4.98 -16.52
CA VAL A 155 -2.08 4.19 -17.16
C VAL A 155 -2.08 2.74 -16.69
N GLU A 156 -0.95 2.04 -16.77
CA GLU A 156 -0.83 0.63 -16.40
C GLU A 156 -0.44 0.42 -14.91
N ALA A 157 0.16 1.43 -14.28
CA ALA A 157 0.42 1.44 -12.84
C ALA A 157 0.21 2.87 -12.31
N ASN A 158 -0.04 3.02 -11.02
CA ASN A 158 -0.43 4.29 -10.42
C ASN A 158 0.56 4.72 -9.34
N HIS A 159 0.72 6.04 -9.22
CA HIS A 159 1.53 6.68 -8.19
C HIS A 159 0.69 7.78 -7.54
N PHE A 160 0.42 7.61 -6.25
CA PHE A 160 -0.27 8.57 -5.41
C PHE A 160 0.70 9.15 -4.38
N VAL A 161 0.48 10.39 -3.96
CA VAL A 161 1.24 11.01 -2.89
C VAL A 161 0.29 11.67 -1.91
N LEU A 162 0.51 11.41 -0.62
CA LEU A 162 -0.18 12.06 0.48
C LEU A 162 0.82 12.82 1.35
N ALA A 163 0.58 14.11 1.59
CA ALA A 163 1.38 14.93 2.50
C ALA A 163 0.45 15.85 3.28
N GLY A 164 0.59 15.89 4.61
CA GLY A 164 -0.29 16.70 5.42
C GLY A 164 0.30 17.03 6.79
N PRO A 165 -0.20 18.08 7.45
CA PRO A 165 -1.31 18.93 7.01
C PRO A 165 -0.90 19.89 5.88
N PRO A 166 -1.68 20.01 4.79
CA PRO A 166 -1.25 20.71 3.59
C PRO A 166 -1.19 22.23 3.82
N PRO A 167 -0.22 22.94 3.22
CA PRO A 167 -0.16 24.41 3.26
C PRO A 167 -1.24 25.09 2.38
N ASP A 168 -1.92 24.35 1.49
CA ASP A 168 -2.81 24.86 0.43
C ASP A 168 -4.02 23.97 0.10
N GLU A 169 -4.60 23.29 1.11
CA GLU A 169 -5.74 22.36 1.02
C GLU A 169 -5.49 21.05 0.24
N ASP A 170 -4.53 21.02 -0.69
CA ASP A 170 -4.21 19.83 -1.47
C ASP A 170 -3.23 18.91 -0.74
N PHE A 171 -3.74 17.80 -0.19
CA PHE A 171 -2.90 16.81 0.50
C PHE A 171 -2.80 15.47 -0.23
N PHE A 172 -3.53 15.26 -1.33
CA PHE A 172 -3.63 13.97 -2.02
C PHE A 172 -3.61 14.15 -3.55
N VAL A 173 -2.62 13.55 -4.20
CA VAL A 173 -2.40 13.67 -5.65
C VAL A 173 -2.18 12.30 -6.28
N ASN A 174 -2.63 12.14 -7.53
CA ASN A 174 -2.22 11.05 -8.41
C ASN A 174 -1.40 11.61 -9.58
N PHE A 175 -0.31 10.92 -9.94
CA PHE A 175 0.64 11.34 -10.97
C PHE A 175 0.28 10.89 -12.40
N SER A 176 -1.00 10.59 -12.64
CA SER A 176 -1.58 10.46 -13.98
C SER A 176 -2.34 11.73 -14.37
N ALA A 177 -2.73 11.84 -15.64
CA ALA A 177 -3.63 12.91 -16.08
C ALA A 177 -5.11 12.64 -15.75
N ALA A 178 -5.43 11.54 -15.06
CA ALA A 178 -6.78 11.18 -14.66
C ALA A 178 -7.25 11.98 -13.44
N ALA A 179 -7.65 13.23 -13.65
CA ALA A 179 -8.10 14.13 -12.58
C ALA A 179 -9.33 13.62 -11.79
N TRP A 180 -10.04 12.61 -12.32
CA TRP A 180 -11.16 11.96 -11.63
C TRP A 180 -10.72 10.94 -10.57
N TYR A 181 -9.43 10.57 -10.53
CA TYR A 181 -8.98 9.40 -9.80
C TYR A 181 -8.42 9.71 -8.40
N ALA A 182 -7.75 10.84 -8.17
CA ALA A 182 -7.35 11.26 -6.82
C ALA A 182 -8.34 12.29 -6.29
N LEU A 183 -9.39 11.82 -5.61
CA LEU A 183 -10.33 12.64 -4.88
C LEU A 183 -10.34 12.16 -3.43
N SER A 184 -10.30 13.06 -2.45
CA SER A 184 -10.29 12.68 -1.04
C SER A 184 -11.63 12.11 -0.54
N ASP A 185 -12.72 12.38 -1.25
CA ASP A 185 -14.08 11.88 -1.02
C ASP A 185 -14.72 11.49 -2.37
N GLY A 186 -14.10 10.53 -3.05
CA GLY A 186 -14.44 10.11 -4.40
C GLY A 186 -15.01 8.69 -4.47
N PRO A 187 -15.63 8.31 -5.61
CA PRO A 187 -16.16 6.95 -5.78
C PRO A 187 -15.08 5.87 -5.90
N TYR A 188 -13.89 6.26 -6.41
CA TYR A 188 -12.77 5.36 -6.68
C TYR A 188 -11.61 5.51 -5.71
N THR A 189 -11.56 6.63 -4.98
CA THR A 189 -10.57 6.89 -3.95
C THR A 189 -11.18 7.71 -2.83
N GLU A 190 -10.72 7.45 -1.62
CA GLU A 190 -10.90 8.31 -0.46
C GLU A 190 -9.53 8.43 0.22
N ALA A 191 -9.24 9.58 0.84
CA ALA A 191 -7.96 9.82 1.49
C ALA A 191 -8.12 10.72 2.70
N ALA A 192 -7.40 10.41 3.78
CA ALA A 192 -7.34 11.23 4.98
C ALA A 192 -5.92 11.28 5.54
N VAL A 193 -5.58 12.40 6.15
CA VAL A 193 -4.32 12.60 6.88
C VAL A 193 -4.63 13.28 8.21
N GLU A 194 -4.20 12.67 9.32
CA GLU A 194 -4.24 13.27 10.65
C GLU A 194 -2.81 13.47 11.14
N PHE A 195 -2.46 14.69 11.56
CA PHE A 195 -1.18 14.99 12.19
C PHE A 195 -1.37 15.45 13.63
N ILE A 196 -0.61 14.85 14.55
CA ILE A 196 -0.57 15.19 15.96
C ILE A 196 0.88 15.50 16.33
N GLY A 197 1.22 16.78 16.44
CA GLY A 197 2.58 17.20 16.74
C GLY A 197 2.79 18.70 16.57
N VAL A 198 4.04 19.08 16.35
CA VAL A 198 4.44 20.46 16.04
C VAL A 198 5.08 20.48 14.65
N LEU A 199 4.53 21.27 13.72
CA LEU A 199 5.13 21.41 12.38
C LEU A 199 6.57 21.93 12.48
N GLY A 200 7.48 21.31 11.73
CA GLY A 200 8.93 21.53 11.82
C GLY A 200 9.54 20.96 13.11
N GLY A 201 8.92 19.93 13.69
CA GLY A 201 9.38 19.23 14.88
C GLY A 201 8.60 17.92 15.06
N GLU A 202 8.75 17.30 16.23
CA GLU A 202 8.25 15.94 16.45
C GLU A 202 6.72 15.84 16.28
N GLY A 203 6.30 14.76 15.65
CA GLY A 203 4.88 14.43 15.52
C GLY A 203 4.61 13.02 15.07
N VAL A 204 3.31 12.71 15.00
CA VAL A 204 2.78 11.48 14.46
C VAL A 204 1.79 11.80 13.37
N THR A 205 1.96 11.18 12.21
CA THR A 205 1.08 11.30 11.05
C THR A 205 0.39 9.97 10.77
N ASN A 206 -0.94 9.98 10.78
CA ASN A 206 -1.75 8.89 10.27
C ASN A 206 -2.14 9.21 8.83
N TYR A 207 -1.88 8.28 7.91
CA TYR A 207 -2.36 8.32 6.54
C TYR A 207 -3.38 7.20 6.35
N GLU A 208 -4.48 7.49 5.66
CA GLU A 208 -5.42 6.49 5.20
C GLU A 208 -5.80 6.72 3.74
N VAL A 209 -5.88 5.63 2.98
CA VAL A 209 -6.31 5.62 1.58
C VAL A 209 -7.22 4.43 1.36
N MET A 210 -8.37 4.67 0.74
CA MET A 210 -9.12 3.64 0.03
C MET A 210 -8.93 3.88 -1.47
N LEU A 211 -8.75 2.82 -2.25
CA LEU A 211 -8.77 2.91 -3.71
C LEU A 211 -9.38 1.69 -4.39
N VAL A 212 -9.95 1.92 -5.57
CA VAL A 212 -10.31 0.89 -6.56
C VAL A 212 -9.13 0.74 -7.53
N PRO A 213 -8.49 -0.43 -7.60
CA PRO A 213 -7.36 -0.64 -8.51
C PRO A 213 -7.82 -0.84 -9.96
N PHE A 214 -7.00 -0.42 -10.92
CA PHE A 214 -7.25 -0.55 -12.35
C PHE A 214 -6.05 -1.20 -13.05
N ASP A 215 -6.32 -2.14 -13.97
CA ASP A 215 -5.31 -2.67 -14.90
C ASP A 215 -4.94 -1.61 -15.96
N ARG A 216 -5.90 -0.76 -16.29
CA ARG A 216 -5.70 0.32 -17.25
C ARG A 216 -6.56 1.53 -16.93
N VAL A 217 -5.95 2.63 -16.51
CA VAL A 217 -6.61 3.92 -16.31
C VAL A 217 -6.82 4.62 -17.66
N ASN A 218 -8.03 5.10 -17.93
CA ASN A 218 -8.28 6.07 -18.99
C ASN A 218 -8.35 7.48 -18.40
N ILE A 219 -7.44 8.35 -18.81
CA ILE A 219 -7.32 9.70 -18.25
C ILE A 219 -8.58 10.55 -18.41
N ASN A 220 -9.43 10.27 -19.40
CA ASN A 220 -10.60 11.09 -19.69
C ASN A 220 -11.81 10.73 -18.83
N ALA A 221 -11.99 9.44 -18.52
CA ALA A 221 -13.15 8.99 -17.75
C ALA A 221 -12.98 7.57 -17.20
N ALA A 222 -13.42 7.38 -15.96
CA ALA A 222 -13.36 6.10 -15.25
C ALA A 222 -14.08 4.94 -15.98
N PHE A 223 -15.22 5.19 -16.62
CA PHE A 223 -15.97 4.12 -17.32
C PHE A 223 -15.27 3.59 -18.59
N GLN A 224 -14.17 4.23 -19.01
CA GLN A 224 -13.32 3.77 -20.12
C GLN A 224 -12.04 3.09 -19.62
N SER A 225 -11.84 3.05 -18.30
CA SER A 225 -10.78 2.30 -17.63
C SER A 225 -11.16 0.83 -17.50
N GLU A 226 -10.16 -0.01 -17.24
CA GLU A 226 -10.32 -1.43 -16.95
C GLU A 226 -10.04 -1.64 -15.46
N GLU A 227 -11.11 -1.76 -14.68
CA GLU A 227 -11.03 -2.03 -13.24
C GLU A 227 -10.47 -3.43 -13.02
N HIS A 228 -9.52 -3.53 -12.10
CA HIS A 228 -8.95 -4.80 -11.68
C HIS A 228 -9.90 -5.47 -10.69
N ILE A 229 -10.20 -6.74 -10.88
CA ILE A 229 -11.09 -7.49 -9.98
C ILE A 229 -10.24 -8.25 -8.98
N LEU A 230 -10.24 -7.87 -7.72
CA LEU A 230 -9.41 -8.48 -6.68
C LEU A 230 -9.90 -9.88 -6.31
N TRP A 231 -8.97 -10.84 -6.18
CA TRP A 231 -9.30 -12.16 -5.64
C TRP A 231 -8.29 -12.70 -4.63
N GLU A 232 -8.73 -13.72 -3.88
CA GLU A 232 -7.93 -14.31 -2.81
C GLU A 232 -6.69 -15.02 -3.35
N ASN A 233 -5.56 -14.77 -2.71
CA ASN A 233 -4.21 -15.23 -3.03
C ASN A 233 -3.63 -14.66 -4.32
N GLU A 234 -4.24 -13.61 -4.86
CA GLU A 234 -3.63 -12.80 -5.90
C GLU A 234 -2.38 -12.07 -5.39
N ILE A 235 -1.47 -11.78 -6.32
CA ILE A 235 -0.28 -10.96 -6.06
C ILE A 235 -0.43 -9.69 -6.90
N LEU A 236 -0.43 -8.54 -6.24
CA LEU A 236 -0.37 -7.22 -6.86
C LEU A 236 1.05 -6.67 -6.78
N GLY A 237 1.42 -5.79 -7.72
CA GLY A 237 2.60 -4.96 -7.58
C GLY A 237 2.28 -3.81 -6.65
N PHE A 238 3.04 -3.66 -5.57
CA PHE A 238 2.77 -2.70 -4.52
C PHE A 238 4.06 -2.11 -3.97
N ASN A 239 4.14 -0.79 -3.83
CA ASN A 239 5.22 -0.17 -3.08
C ASN A 239 4.68 1.00 -2.26
N VAL A 240 5.34 1.25 -1.13
CA VAL A 240 5.14 2.48 -0.36
C VAL A 240 6.51 3.06 -0.07
N GLU A 241 6.64 4.36 -0.29
CA GLU A 241 7.82 5.12 0.08
C GLU A 241 7.42 6.24 1.05
N PHE A 242 8.21 6.45 2.09
CA PHE A 242 8.07 7.60 2.98
C PHE A 242 9.23 8.56 2.75
N ASN A 243 8.88 9.81 2.50
CA ASN A 243 9.80 10.92 2.39
C ASN A 243 10.01 11.52 3.77
N ASP A 244 11.27 11.77 4.09
CA ASP A 244 11.72 12.17 5.41
C ASP A 244 12.77 13.28 5.24
N PHE A 245 12.35 14.51 5.55
CA PHE A 245 13.10 15.74 5.36
C PHE A 245 13.27 16.47 6.69
N ASP A 246 14.51 16.81 7.04
CA ASP A 246 14.77 17.64 8.21
C ASP A 246 14.99 19.12 7.86
N VAL A 247 16.26 19.55 7.96
CA VAL A 247 16.69 20.95 8.03
C VAL A 247 16.58 21.65 6.67
N TYR A 248 16.51 20.89 5.58
CA TYR A 248 16.51 21.40 4.21
C TYR A 248 15.46 20.70 3.37
N SER A 249 14.41 21.43 2.98
CA SER A 249 13.50 20.97 1.94
C SER A 249 14.26 20.68 0.63
N ALA A 250 13.78 19.67 -0.11
CA ALA A 250 14.41 19.09 -1.31
C ALA A 250 15.75 18.35 -1.11
N LEU A 251 16.22 18.16 0.11
CA LEU A 251 17.32 17.23 0.42
C LEU A 251 16.84 16.23 1.47
N PHE A 252 16.51 15.01 1.02
CA PHE A 252 16.11 13.92 1.90
C PHE A 252 17.14 13.72 3.01
N ASP A 253 16.67 13.63 4.25
CA ASP A 253 17.44 12.99 5.30
C ASP A 253 17.42 11.47 5.07
N ALA A 254 16.22 10.93 4.87
CA ALA A 254 15.98 9.56 4.45
C ALA A 254 14.88 9.45 3.38
N LYS A 255 14.87 8.30 2.69
CA LYS A 255 13.73 7.90 1.85
C LYS A 255 13.48 6.41 2.05
N TRP A 256 12.46 6.09 2.82
CA TRP A 256 12.14 4.74 3.26
C TRP A 256 11.31 4.02 2.22
N SER A 257 11.83 2.99 1.56
CA SER A 257 11.14 2.25 0.51
C SER A 257 10.86 0.80 0.91
N LEU A 258 9.62 0.35 0.72
CA LEU A 258 9.20 -1.03 1.04
C LEU A 258 9.89 -2.07 0.14
N SER A 259 10.10 -1.74 -1.14
CA SER A 259 10.81 -2.60 -2.08
C SER A 259 12.33 -2.45 -2.01
N GLY A 260 12.81 -1.33 -1.47
CA GLY A 260 14.22 -0.96 -1.44
C GLY A 260 14.83 -0.70 -2.81
N GLN A 261 14.01 -0.42 -3.82
CA GLN A 261 14.49 -0.09 -5.16
C GLN A 261 14.36 1.41 -5.45
N HIS A 262 15.34 1.95 -6.16
CA HIS A 262 15.22 3.30 -6.72
C HIS A 262 14.33 3.33 -7.98
N ASN A 263 13.75 4.50 -8.24
CA ASN A 263 12.93 4.79 -9.42
C ASN A 263 11.56 4.06 -9.46
N SER A 264 10.98 3.77 -8.30
CA SER A 264 9.60 3.28 -8.18
C SER A 264 8.59 4.21 -8.85
N TYR A 265 8.81 5.54 -8.80
CA TYR A 265 8.01 6.52 -9.53
C TYR A 265 8.00 6.37 -11.06
N ARG A 266 8.84 5.49 -11.63
CA ARG A 266 9.00 5.30 -13.07
C ARG A 266 8.72 3.88 -13.53
N PHE A 267 9.12 2.86 -12.76
CA PHE A 267 9.09 1.46 -13.18
C PHE A 267 8.37 0.60 -12.13
N SER A 268 7.27 -0.06 -12.51
CA SER A 268 6.54 -0.95 -11.61
C SER A 268 7.24 -2.29 -11.38
N ASP A 269 8.21 -2.66 -12.24
CA ASP A 269 9.16 -3.76 -11.99
C ASP A 269 9.94 -3.62 -10.67
N ARG A 270 9.89 -2.43 -10.05
CA ARG A 270 10.58 -2.07 -8.81
C ARG A 270 9.68 -2.16 -7.59
N PHE A 271 8.42 -2.51 -7.76
CA PHE A 271 7.50 -2.67 -6.63
C PHE A 271 7.82 -3.94 -5.86
N ALA A 272 7.12 -4.15 -4.74
CA ALA A 272 7.10 -5.38 -3.97
C ALA A 272 5.87 -6.22 -4.31
N ASP A 273 5.89 -7.48 -3.86
CA ASP A 273 4.74 -8.37 -3.95
C ASP A 273 3.79 -8.14 -2.77
N LEU A 274 2.54 -7.79 -3.06
CA LEU A 274 1.45 -7.76 -2.08
C LEU A 274 0.46 -8.89 -2.35
N ILE A 275 0.32 -9.79 -1.38
CA ILE A 275 -0.53 -10.98 -1.46
C ILE A 275 -1.89 -10.67 -0.81
N LEU A 276 -2.96 -10.82 -1.58
CA LEU A 276 -4.33 -10.64 -1.09
C LEU A 276 -4.77 -11.84 -0.28
N MET A 277 -4.68 -11.78 1.05
CA MET A 277 -4.96 -12.95 1.88
C MET A 277 -6.45 -13.33 1.84
N PRO A 278 -6.79 -14.63 1.95
CA PRO A 278 -8.18 -15.07 2.09
C PRO A 278 -8.79 -14.55 3.41
N LEU A 279 -10.11 -14.65 3.54
CA LEU A 279 -10.79 -14.23 4.75
C LEU A 279 -10.41 -15.16 5.90
N GLU A 280 -9.66 -14.65 6.87
CA GLU A 280 -9.17 -15.41 8.02
C GLU A 280 -9.97 -15.10 9.29
N GLY A 281 -10.53 -16.12 9.93
CA GLY A 281 -11.24 -15.97 11.22
C GLY A 281 -12.75 -16.19 11.12
N THR A 282 -13.42 -16.18 12.28
CA THR A 282 -14.88 -16.23 12.39
C THR A 282 -15.38 -14.90 12.94
N PHE A 283 -15.79 -14.00 12.06
CA PHE A 283 -16.36 -12.71 12.43
C PHE A 283 -17.87 -12.85 12.54
N THR A 284 -18.36 -13.16 13.74
CA THR A 284 -19.81 -13.23 13.98
C THR A 284 -20.37 -11.82 14.15
N VAL A 285 -21.45 -11.52 13.43
CA VAL A 285 -22.22 -10.24 13.43
C VAL A 285 -22.65 -9.76 14.83
N VAL A 286 -22.54 -10.61 15.85
CA VAL A 286 -22.74 -10.24 17.25
C VAL A 286 -21.38 -9.95 17.87
N GLU A 287 -20.83 -8.77 17.65
CA GLU A 287 -20.00 -8.06 18.63
C GLU A 287 -19.61 -6.67 18.10
N SER A 288 -20.54 -5.72 18.17
CA SER A 288 -20.21 -4.28 18.26
C SER A 288 -19.58 -3.94 19.63
N ILE A 289 -18.72 -4.82 20.13
CA ILE A 289 -18.10 -4.72 21.44
C ILE A 289 -16.62 -4.49 21.20
N SER A 290 -16.22 -3.23 21.36
CA SER A 290 -14.83 -2.74 21.30
C SER A 290 -13.79 -3.80 21.71
N TRP A 291 -12.75 -3.99 20.91
CA TRP A 291 -11.62 -4.89 21.14
C TRP A 291 -11.00 -4.80 22.55
N GLY A 292 -11.12 -3.64 23.21
CA GLY A 292 -10.77 -3.46 24.63
C GLY A 292 -11.46 -4.43 25.61
N ARG A 293 -12.65 -4.97 25.30
CA ARG A 293 -13.35 -5.97 26.12
C ARG A 293 -12.89 -7.41 25.85
N LEU A 294 -12.46 -7.73 24.63
CA LEU A 294 -11.88 -9.03 24.29
C LEU A 294 -10.52 -9.24 24.97
N LYS A 295 -9.69 -8.19 25.07
CA LYS A 295 -8.46 -8.23 25.88
C LYS A 295 -8.77 -8.38 27.37
N ALA A 296 -9.83 -7.72 27.87
CA ALA A 296 -10.23 -7.83 29.28
C ALA A 296 -10.73 -9.24 29.64
N SER A 297 -11.46 -9.93 28.76
CA SER A 297 -11.97 -11.27 29.03
C SER A 297 -10.86 -12.34 29.04
N LEU A 298 -9.83 -12.20 28.19
CA LEU A 298 -8.66 -13.09 28.15
C LEU A 298 -7.75 -12.98 29.40
N HIS A 299 -7.77 -11.84 30.09
CA HIS A 299 -7.02 -11.68 31.35
C HIS A 299 -7.74 -12.27 32.57
N THR A 300 -9.08 -12.39 32.54
CA THR A 300 -9.86 -12.92 33.67
C THR A 300 -9.81 -14.44 33.82
N GLU A 301 -9.44 -15.21 32.78
CA GLU A 301 -9.38 -16.68 32.89
C GLU A 301 -8.11 -17.22 33.60
N ARG A 302 -7.12 -16.36 33.90
CA ARG A 302 -5.88 -16.80 34.56
C ARG A 302 -5.86 -16.68 36.09
N TYR A 303 -6.95 -16.28 36.76
CA TYR A 303 -6.92 -16.08 38.22
C TYR A 303 -7.82 -16.97 39.09
N HIS A 304 -8.52 -17.97 38.56
CA HIS A 304 -9.34 -18.88 39.38
C HIS A 304 -9.01 -20.37 39.14
N ARG A 305 -7.76 -20.75 39.39
CA ARG A 305 -7.42 -22.11 39.85
C ARG A 305 -6.35 -22.04 40.93
N GLY A 306 -6.81 -22.08 42.17
CA GLY A 306 -5.96 -22.28 43.34
C GLY A 306 -6.43 -21.44 44.51
N VAL A 307 -7.30 -21.99 45.35
CA VAL A 307 -7.06 -22.31 46.77
C VAL A 307 -8.37 -22.90 47.30
N SER A 308 -8.36 -24.20 47.60
CA SER A 308 -9.28 -24.79 48.58
C SER A 308 -8.39 -25.45 49.65
N GLU A 309 -8.41 -24.88 50.85
CA GLU A 309 -8.10 -25.61 52.08
C GLU A 309 -9.22 -26.62 52.39
#